data_AF-A0A411PCW8-F1
#
_entry.id   AF-A0A411PCW8-F1
#
_cell.length_a   1.000
_cell.length_b   1.000
_cell.length_c   1.000
_cell.angle_alpha   90.00
_cell.angle_beta   90.00
_cell.angle_gamma   90.00
#
_symmetry.space_group_name_H-M   'P 1'
#
loop_
_entity.id
_entity.type
_entity.pdbx_description
1 polymer ?
#
loop_
_entity_poly.entity_id
_entity_poly.type
_entity_poly.pdbx_seq_one_letter_code
_entity_poly.pdbx_strand_id
1 'polypeptide(L)' 'MAKQSDLNFVENTKSCVFCSFKDIEFFWEKGTDTVIVSGFYSDISLRYRCDREISATDARKAIVKFVGDTFHV' A
#
# COMPACT_ATOMS: atom_id res chain seq x y z
N MET A 1 1.48 6.16 15.20
CA MET A 1 1.24 6.50 13.79
C MET A 1 2.34 5.88 12.94
N ALA A 2 1.99 4.90 12.10
CA ALA A 2 2.89 4.25 11.15
C ALA A 2 3.61 5.28 10.28
N LYS A 3 4.87 5.01 9.95
CA LYS A 3 5.71 5.83 9.08
C LYS A 3 6.13 5.02 7.85
N GLN A 4 6.47 5.72 6.77
CA GLN A 4 7.06 5.06 5.59
C GLN A 4 8.35 4.30 5.94
N SER A 5 9.12 4.76 6.93
CA SER A 5 10.32 4.06 7.41
C SER A 5 10.04 2.68 8.00
N ASP A 6 8.78 2.40 8.38
CA ASP A 6 8.39 1.13 8.98
C ASP A 6 8.09 0.08 7.90
N LEU A 7 7.97 0.50 6.63
CA LEU A 7 7.68 -0.36 5.48
C LEU A 7 8.97 -0.76 4.77
N ASN A 8 9.04 -2.02 4.36
CA ASN A 8 10.13 -2.51 3.53
C ASN A 8 9.83 -2.26 2.05
N PHE A 9 10.26 -1.13 1.51
CA PHE A 9 10.08 -0.81 0.09
C PHE A 9 11.04 -1.59 -0.79
N VAL A 10 10.52 -2.54 -1.56
CA VAL A 10 11.24 -3.27 -2.61
C VAL A 10 11.28 -2.43 -3.89
N GLU A 11 10.19 -1.73 -4.21
CA GLU A 11 10.14 -0.74 -5.28
C GLU A 11 9.40 0.53 -4.83
N ASN A 12 9.96 1.70 -5.12
CA ASN A 12 9.40 2.98 -4.69
C ASN A 12 9.68 4.08 -5.73
N THR A 13 9.14 3.90 -6.93
CA THR A 13 9.33 4.83 -8.04
C THR A 13 8.11 5.74 -8.20
N LYS A 14 8.11 6.58 -9.23
CA LYS A 14 6.93 7.36 -9.63
C LYS A 14 5.85 6.52 -10.31
N SER A 15 6.21 5.31 -10.76
CA SER A 15 5.35 4.46 -11.57
C SER A 15 4.96 3.14 -10.91
N CYS A 16 5.65 2.76 -9.83
CA CYS A 16 5.41 1.52 -9.11
C CYS A 16 5.76 1.72 -7.62
N VAL A 17 4.91 1.16 -6.76
CA VAL A 17 5.15 1.06 -5.32
C VAL A 17 4.95 -0.40 -4.93
N PHE A 18 6.00 -1.03 -4.44
CA PHE A 18 5.96 -2.38 -3.88
C PHE A 18 6.67 -2.38 -2.52
N CYS A 19 5.94 -2.74 -1.47
CA CYS A 19 6.53 -2.85 -0.14
C CYS A 19 5.88 -3.96 0.69
N SER A 20 6.55 -4.37 1.75
CA SER A 20 6.01 -5.34 2.70
C SER A 20 6.09 -4.88 4.15
N PHE A 21 5.18 -5.40 4.98
CA PHE A 21 5.12 -5.22 6.42
C PHE A 21 4.50 -6.45 7.08
N LYS A 22 5.23 -7.13 7.98
CA LYS A 22 4.74 -8.30 8.73
C LYS A 22 4.01 -9.34 7.86
N ASP A 23 4.68 -9.82 6.81
CA ASP A 23 4.15 -10.81 5.85
C ASP A 23 2.91 -10.34 5.04
N ILE A 24 2.62 -9.04 5.05
CA ILE A 24 1.67 -8.39 4.14
C ILE A 24 2.46 -7.64 3.07
N GLU A 25 2.10 -7.87 1.83
CA GLU A 25 2.62 -7.20 0.65
C GLU A 25 1.62 -6.18 0.11
N PHE A 26 2.14 -5.05 -0.32
CA PHE A 26 1.40 -3.94 -0.89
C PHE A 26 1.96 -3.60 -2.27
N PHE A 27 1.12 -3.57 -3.28
CA PHE A 27 1.51 -3.28 -4.66
C PHE A 27 0.61 -2.22 -5.29
N TRP A 28 1.20 -1.28 -6.02
CA TRP A 28 0.50 -0.30 -6.84
C TRP A 28 1.32 0.03 -8.09
N GLU A 29 0.64 0.21 -9.22
CA GLU A 29 1.23 0.59 -10.50
C GLU A 29 0.51 1.81 -11.10
N LYS A 30 1.25 2.65 -11.82
CA LYS A 30 0.71 3.81 -12.54
C LYS A 30 -0.35 3.41 -13.55
N GLY A 31 -1.37 4.25 -13.72
CA GLY A 31 -2.54 3.94 -14.53
C GLY A 31 -3.60 3.12 -13.79
N THR A 32 -3.32 2.68 -12.56
CA THR A 32 -4.30 2.03 -11.69
C THR A 32 -4.81 3.00 -10.63
N ASP A 33 -6.07 2.80 -10.26
CA ASP A 33 -6.75 3.52 -9.18
C ASP A 33 -6.70 2.75 -7.86
N THR A 34 -5.98 1.63 -7.80
CA THR A 34 -6.11 0.59 -6.77
C THR A 34 -4.76 0.14 -6.21
N VAL A 35 -4.62 0.10 -4.88
CA VAL A 35 -3.52 -0.61 -4.20
C VAL A 35 -3.96 -2.06 -3.94
N ILE A 36 -3.12 -3.04 -4.30
CA ILE A 36 -3.32 -4.46 -4.03
C ILE A 36 -2.64 -4.80 -2.71
N VAL A 37 -3.33 -5.58 -1.87
CA VAL A 37 -2.83 -6.09 -0.59
C VAL A 37 -2.89 -7.61 -0.62
N SER A 38 -1.81 -8.29 -0.23
CA SER A 38 -1.69 -9.76 -0.20
C SER A 38 -1.01 -10.19 1.10
N GLY A 39 -1.49 -11.23 1.79
CA GLY A 39 -0.87 -11.71 3.03
C GLY A 39 -1.72 -12.71 3.84
N PHE A 40 -1.13 -13.29 4.89
CA PHE A 40 -1.73 -14.40 5.66
C PHE A 40 -2.95 -14.05 6.54
N TYR A 41 -3.30 -12.76 6.66
CA TYR A 41 -4.57 -12.34 7.23
C TYR A 41 -5.58 -12.15 6.11
N SER A 42 -6.11 -13.27 5.62
CA SER A 42 -7.17 -13.41 4.59
C SER A 42 -6.81 -12.87 3.20
N ASP A 43 -7.36 -13.50 2.16
CA ASP A 43 -7.43 -13.01 0.78
C ASP A 43 -8.23 -11.68 0.68
N ILE A 44 -7.96 -10.71 1.54
CA ILE A 44 -8.52 -9.37 1.49
C ILE A 44 -7.70 -8.62 0.44
N SER A 45 -8.13 -8.75 -0.81
CA SER A 45 -7.81 -7.75 -1.82
C SER A 45 -8.54 -6.46 -1.44
N LEU A 46 -7.92 -5.64 -0.59
CA LEU A 46 -8.43 -4.33 -0.22
C LEU A 46 -8.24 -3.39 -1.40
N ARG A 47 -9.28 -3.29 -2.23
CA ARG A 47 -9.28 -2.35 -3.35
C ARG A 47 -9.58 -0.96 -2.81
N TYR A 48 -8.53 -0.18 -2.56
CA TYR A 48 -8.69 1.26 -2.41
C TYR A 48 -8.98 1.85 -3.79
N ARG A 49 -10.25 1.91 -4.19
CA ARG A 49 -10.67 2.43 -5.50
C ARG A 49 -10.90 3.93 -5.40
N CYS A 50 -10.12 4.73 -6.11
CA CYS A 50 -10.42 6.15 -6.29
C CYS A 50 -11.17 6.37 -7.62
N ASP A 51 -12.08 7.34 -7.65
CA ASP A 51 -12.76 7.77 -8.89
C ASP A 51 -11.81 8.47 -9.90
N ARG A 52 -10.51 8.49 -9.60
CA ARG A 52 -9.43 9.08 -10.39
C ARG A 52 -8.18 8.22 -10.26
N GLU A 53 -7.33 8.27 -11.29
CA GLU A 53 -5.97 7.73 -11.22
C GLU A 53 -5.26 8.32 -9.99
N ILE A 54 -4.61 7.46 -9.20
CA ILE A 54 -3.89 7.88 -7.99
C ILE A 54 -2.40 7.99 -8.30
N SER A 55 -1.68 8.87 -7.60
CA SER A 55 -0.23 8.97 -7.75
C SER A 55 0.50 7.97 -6.83
N ALA A 56 1.78 7.72 -7.09
CA ALA A 56 2.65 6.96 -6.18
C ALA A 56 2.65 7.52 -4.75
N THR A 57 2.49 8.84 -4.60
CA THR A 57 2.40 9.49 -3.28
C THR A 57 1.10 9.14 -2.57
N ASP A 58 0.00 9.08 -3.31
CA ASP A 58 -1.30 8.69 -2.75
C ASP A 58 -1.28 7.21 -2.36
N ALA A 59 -0.70 6.34 -3.20
CA ALA A 59 -0.51 4.93 -2.89
C ALA A 59 0.29 4.73 -1.58
N ARG A 60 1.44 5.42 -1.43
CA ARG A 60 2.23 5.37 -0.19
C ARG A 60 1.43 5.82 1.04
N LYS A 61 0.64 6.90 0.92
CA LYS A 61 -0.20 7.38 2.02
C LYS A 61 -1.28 6.37 2.39
N ALA A 62 -1.91 5.74 1.39
CA ALA A 62 -2.92 4.71 1.60
C ALA A 62 -2.34 3.50 2.34
N ILE A 63 -1.15 3.03 1.95
CA ILE A 63 -0.46 1.92 2.60
C ILE A 63 -0.12 2.27 4.05
N VAL A 64 0.50 3.42 4.30
CA VAL A 64 0.86 3.86 5.67
C VAL A 64 -0.39 3.99 6.54
N LYS A 65 -1.47 4.57 6.01
CA LYS A 65 -2.75 4.68 6.72
C LYS A 65 -3.31 3.29 7.05
N PHE A 66 -3.32 2.38 6.09
CA PHE A 66 -3.80 1.01 6.31
C PHE A 66 -3.02 0.31 7.43
N VAL A 67 -1.68 0.40 7.41
CA VAL A 67 -0.83 -0.21 8.44
C VAL A 67 -1.07 0.43 9.81
N GLY A 68 -1.16 1.76 9.88
CA GLY A 68 -1.45 2.47 11.13
C GLY A 68 -2.81 2.10 11.71
N ASP A 69 -3.85 2.05 10.88
CA ASP A 69 -5.22 1.73 11.29
C ASP A 69 -5.35 0.25 11.71
N THR A 70 -4.72 -0.67 10.97
CA THR A 70 -4.84 -2.12 11.17
C THR A 70 -4.03 -2.62 12.37
N PHE A 71 -2.83 -2.08 12.57
CA PHE A 71 -1.92 -2.55 13.62
C PHE A 71 -1.86 -1.62 14.83
N HIS A 72 -2.60 -0.51 14.82
CA HIS A 72 -2.60 0.52 15.87
C HIS A 72 -1.21 1.09 16.16
N VAL A 73 -0.38 1.21 15.11
CA VAL A 73 1.02 1.70 15.20
C VAL A 73 1.20 3.10 14.68
#